data_AF-A0A183G3P4-F1
#
_entry.id   AF-A0A183G3P4-F1
#
_cell.length_a   1.000
_cell.length_b   1.000
_cell.length_c   1.000
_cell.angle_alpha   90.00
_cell.angle_beta   90.00
_cell.angle_gamma   90.00
#
_symmetry.space_group_name_H-M   'P 1'
#
loop_
_entity.id
_entity.type
_entity.pdbx_description
1 polymer ?
#
loop_
_entity_poly.entity_id
_entity_poly.type
_entity_poly.pdbx_seq_one_letter_code
_entity_poly.pdbx_strand_id
1 'polypeptide(L)'
;MTGTVGSVVAAHVVFLGYLLVAYWFEESDGYDISWTTPFCVLVLRMIGLVMNVYDGVHYEKLKSDQKKVAIKELPCLLEIASFAFFYTGTFVGPQFTLVKFRSYMRGDWLDEKRQPRESA
;
A
#
# COMPACT_ATOMS: atom_id res chain seq x y z
N MET A 1 16.65 3.52 -12.98
CA MET A 1 17.17 2.91 -11.74
C MET A 1 16.03 2.12 -11.13
N THR A 2 15.95 0.83 -11.45
CA THR A 2 14.80 0.00 -11.04
C THR A 2 15.32 -1.01 -10.03
N GLY A 3 14.73 -1.04 -8.83
CA GLY A 3 15.05 -2.06 -7.82
C GLY A 3 16.38 -1.88 -7.06
N THR A 4 16.90 -0.66 -6.88
CA THR A 4 18.04 -0.45 -5.96
C THR A 4 17.57 -0.19 -4.52
N VAL A 5 18.27 -0.71 -3.52
CA VAL A 5 17.97 -0.49 -2.09
C VAL A 5 17.90 1.02 -1.77
N GLY A 6 18.77 1.82 -2.39
CA GLY A 6 18.75 3.28 -2.24
C GLY A 6 17.43 3.93 -2.64
N SER A 7 16.71 3.38 -3.62
CA SER A 7 15.38 3.91 -4.01
C SER A 7 14.32 3.64 -2.94
N VAL A 8 14.41 2.49 -2.25
CA VAL A 8 13.48 2.14 -1.17
C VAL A 8 13.74 3.02 0.04
N VAL A 9 15.02 3.20 0.40
CA VAL A 9 15.42 4.09 1.50
C VAL A 9 15.02 5.54 1.21
N ALA A 10 15.29 6.04 0.00
CA ALA A 10 14.91 7.39 -0.39
C ALA A 10 13.39 7.60 -0.31
N ALA A 11 12.60 6.66 -0.85
CA ALA A 11 11.14 6.73 -0.75
C ALA A 11 10.67 6.71 0.71
N HIS A 12 11.24 5.83 1.54
CA HIS A 12 10.91 5.76 2.96
C HIS A 12 11.20 7.06 3.70
N VAL A 13 12.38 7.65 3.49
CA VAL A 13 12.79 8.91 4.11
C VAL A 13 11.90 10.06 3.67
N VAL A 14 11.53 10.13 2.38
CA VAL A 14 10.64 11.17 1.86
C VAL A 14 9.24 11.05 2.46
N PHE A 15 8.65 9.85 2.46
CA PHE A 15 7.31 9.64 2.99
C PHE A 15 7.24 9.82 4.51
N LEU A 16 8.22 9.28 5.25
CA LEU A 16 8.30 9.43 6.70
C LEU A 16 8.60 10.89 7.08
N GLY A 17 9.51 11.55 6.37
CA GLY A 17 9.85 12.95 6.58
C GLY A 17 8.64 13.87 6.37
N TYR A 18 7.86 13.65 5.30
CA TYR A 18 6.61 14.37 5.09
C TYR A 18 5.64 14.17 6.27
N LEU A 19 5.49 12.94 6.73
CA LEU A 19 4.59 12.62 7.85
C LEU A 19 5.04 13.33 9.14
N LEU A 20 6.33 13.31 9.46
CA LEU A 20 6.89 13.99 10.64
C LEU A 20 6.67 15.50 10.59
N VAL A 21 6.87 16.12 9.42
CA VAL A 21 6.60 17.55 9.23
C VAL A 21 5.12 17.86 9.43
N ALA A 22 4.22 17.03 8.90
CA ALA A 22 2.78 17.20 9.09
C ALA A 22 2.38 17.09 10.57
N TYR A 23 2.93 16.12 11.30
CA TYR A 23 2.70 15.98 12.75
C TYR A 23 3.22 17.19 13.53
N TRP A 24 4.37 17.74 13.15
CA TRP A 24 4.92 18.93 13.81
C TRP A 24 3.99 20.16 13.72
N PHE A 25 3.27 20.32 12.62
CA PHE A 25 2.34 21.44 12.45
C PHE A 25 0.97 21.21 13.09
N GLU A 26 0.55 19.95 13.22
CA GLU A 26 -0.78 19.58 13.71
C GLU A 26 -0.78 19.09 15.18
N GLU A 27 0.37 19.15 15.86
CA GLU A 27 0.49 18.76 17.27
C GLU A 27 -0.40 19.66 18.14
N SER A 28 -1.48 19.08 18.68
CA SER A 28 -2.36 19.70 19.66
C SER A 28 -2.39 18.86 20.95
N ASP A 29 -2.55 19.50 22.11
CA ASP A 29 -2.58 18.84 23.43
C ASP A 29 -3.81 17.93 23.64
N GLY A 30 -4.78 17.94 22.71
CA GLY A 30 -5.99 17.11 22.75
C GLY A 30 -5.83 15.86 21.88
N TYR A 31 -6.45 14.74 22.28
CA TYR A 31 -6.59 13.58 21.39
C TYR A 31 -7.58 13.94 20.27
N ASP A 32 -7.08 14.50 19.18
CA ASP A 32 -7.85 14.80 17.98
C ASP A 32 -7.56 13.76 16.89
N ILE A 33 -8.62 13.09 16.42
CA ILE A 33 -8.59 12.32 15.16
C ILE A 33 -8.57 13.37 14.04
N SER A 34 -7.39 13.91 13.78
CA SER A 34 -7.17 14.87 12.70
C SER A 34 -6.91 14.16 11.37
N TRP A 35 -6.84 14.95 10.30
CA TRP A 35 -6.55 14.49 8.94
C TRP A 35 -5.20 13.77 8.82
N THR A 36 -4.32 13.89 9.81
CA THR A 36 -3.03 13.18 9.89
C THR A 36 -3.16 11.67 10.08
N THR A 37 -4.25 11.21 10.69
CA THR A 37 -4.49 9.78 10.98
C THR A 37 -4.68 8.96 9.70
N PRO A 38 -5.60 9.30 8.77
CA PRO A 38 -5.70 8.61 7.48
C PRO A 38 -4.45 8.82 6.61
N PHE A 39 -3.77 9.96 6.77
CA PHE A 39 -2.53 10.23 6.03
C PHE A 39 -1.39 9.31 6.44
N CYS A 40 -1.27 8.97 7.72
CA CYS A 40 -0.33 7.96 8.23
C CYS A 40 -0.58 6.60 7.57
N VAL A 41 -1.84 6.14 7.54
CA VAL A 41 -2.22 4.87 6.91
C VAL A 41 -1.87 4.85 5.41
N LEU A 42 -2.11 5.97 4.72
CA LEU A 42 -1.76 6.16 3.31
C LEU A 42 -0.24 6.07 3.09
N VAL A 43 0.56 6.77 3.92
CA VAL A 43 2.02 6.75 3.85
C VAL A 43 2.57 5.33 4.05
N LEU A 44 2.08 4.62 5.07
CA LEU A 44 2.47 3.22 5.31
C LEU A 44 2.13 2.32 4.12
N ARG A 45 1.00 2.57 3.45
CA ARG A 45 0.60 1.85 2.24
C ARG A 45 1.58 2.09 1.09
N MET A 46 1.99 3.34 0.88
CA MET A 46 2.91 3.72 -0.20
C MET A 46 4.31 3.17 0.02
N ILE A 47 4.79 3.20 1.26
CA ILE A 47 6.07 2.57 1.63
C ILE A 47 6.01 1.06 1.34
N GLY A 48 4.92 0.39 1.74
CA GLY A 48 4.68 -1.03 1.43
C GLY A 48 4.64 -1.31 -0.07
N LEU A 49 4.04 -0.44 -0.87
CA LEU A 49 4.01 -0.55 -2.32
C LEU A 49 5.42 -0.51 -2.92
N VAL A 50 6.25 0.46 -2.50
CA VAL A 50 7.63 0.59 -3.01
C VAL A 50 8.46 -0.65 -2.66
N MET A 51 8.32 -1.18 -1.45
CA MET A 51 8.99 -2.43 -1.05
C MET A 51 8.53 -3.62 -1.89
N ASN A 52 7.23 -3.77 -2.15
CA ASN A 52 6.71 -4.86 -2.97
C ASN A 52 7.15 -4.76 -4.44
N VAL A 53 7.35 -3.55 -4.98
CA VAL A 53 7.92 -3.33 -6.33
C VAL A 53 9.40 -3.71 -6.35
N TYR A 54 10.17 -3.34 -5.32
CA TYR A 54 11.57 -3.75 -5.17
C TYR A 54 11.71 -5.28 -5.12
N ASP A 55 10.84 -5.92 -4.34
CA ASP A 55 10.77 -7.38 -4.18
C ASP A 55 10.41 -8.09 -5.49
N GLY A 56 9.61 -7.46 -6.35
CA GLY A 56 9.30 -7.98 -7.69
C GLY A 56 10.52 -8.12 -8.59
N VAL A 57 11.50 -7.21 -8.48
CA VAL A 57 12.78 -7.28 -9.21
C VAL A 57 13.67 -8.39 -8.65
N HIS A 58 13.57 -8.69 -7.35
CA HIS A 58 14.41 -9.66 -6.63
C HIS A 58 13.71 -10.99 -6.36
N TYR A 59 12.69 -11.31 -7.15
CA TYR A 59 11.75 -12.40 -6.88
C TYR A 59 12.41 -13.76 -6.60
N GLU A 60 13.49 -14.10 -7.30
CA GLU A 60 14.21 -15.38 -7.15
C GLU A 60 14.74 -15.59 -5.71
N LYS A 61 15.14 -14.52 -5.03
CA LYS A 61 15.78 -14.55 -3.70
C LYS A 61 14.79 -14.46 -2.54
N LEU A 62 13.49 -14.29 -2.82
CA LEU A 62 12.46 -14.06 -1.82
C LEU A 62 11.99 -15.35 -1.14
N LYS A 63 11.50 -15.23 0.11
CA LYS A 63 10.77 -16.32 0.79
C LYS A 63 9.40 -16.56 0.16
N SER A 64 8.84 -17.74 0.36
CA SER A 64 7.52 -18.15 -0.18
C SER A 64 6.40 -17.14 0.14
N ASP A 65 6.38 -16.56 1.34
CA ASP A 65 5.36 -15.58 1.73
C ASP A 65 5.55 -14.21 1.06
N GLN A 66 6.80 -13.75 0.92
CA GLN A 66 7.09 -12.49 0.23
C GLN A 66 6.77 -12.60 -1.27
N LYS A 67 6.98 -13.78 -1.88
CA LYS A 67 6.63 -14.03 -3.28
C LYS A 67 5.13 -13.80 -3.57
N LYS A 68 4.24 -14.01 -2.59
CA LYS A 68 2.79 -13.81 -2.75
C LYS A 68 2.41 -12.33 -2.92
N VAL A 69 3.24 -11.41 -2.42
CA VAL A 69 2.95 -9.96 -2.40
C VAL A 69 3.89 -9.14 -3.30
N ALA A 70 4.93 -9.78 -3.86
CA ALA A 70 5.86 -9.17 -4.78
C ALA A 70 5.19 -8.73 -6.09
N ILE A 71 5.50 -7.51 -6.54
CA ILE A 71 4.89 -6.88 -7.72
C ILE A 71 5.85 -6.99 -8.89
N LYS A 72 5.61 -7.94 -9.79
CA LYS A 72 6.42 -8.14 -11.01
C LYS A 72 6.11 -7.10 -12.09
N GLU A 73 4.83 -6.74 -12.21
CA GLU A 73 4.33 -5.79 -13.21
C GLU A 73 4.14 -4.42 -12.57
N LEU A 74 4.88 -3.43 -13.04
CA LEU A 74 4.81 -2.07 -12.50
C LEU A 74 3.39 -1.52 -12.63
N PRO A 75 2.82 -0.96 -11.55
CA PRO A 75 1.50 -0.34 -11.61
C PRO A 75 1.55 0.98 -12.39
N CYS A 76 0.45 1.30 -13.07
CA CYS A 76 0.29 2.61 -13.70
C CYS A 76 -0.13 3.66 -12.65
N LEU A 77 0.04 4.95 -12.97
CA LEU A 77 -0.31 6.04 -12.04
C LEU A 77 -1.77 6.00 -11.59
N LEU A 78 -2.68 5.62 -12.49
CA LEU A 78 -4.11 5.50 -12.17
C LEU A 78 -4.34 4.39 -11.15
N GLU A 79 -3.69 3.24 -11.31
CA GLU A 79 -3.81 2.12 -10.38
C GLU A 79 -3.25 2.47 -9.01
N ILE A 80 -2.11 3.18 -8.96
CA ILE A 80 -1.54 3.69 -7.71
C ILE A 80 -2.53 4.63 -7.03
N ALA A 81 -3.16 5.55 -7.78
CA ALA A 81 -4.15 6.48 -7.23
C ALA A 81 -5.41 5.75 -6.72
N SER A 82 -5.91 4.75 -7.46
CA SER A 82 -7.04 3.93 -7.01
C SER A 82 -6.72 3.16 -5.73
N PHE A 83 -5.49 2.61 -5.62
CA PHE A 83 -5.01 1.94 -4.42
C PHE A 83 -4.78 2.89 -3.25
N ALA A 84 -4.28 4.11 -3.53
CA ALA A 84 -4.07 5.17 -2.56
C ALA A 84 -5.37 5.59 -1.88
N PHE A 85 -6.37 5.94 -2.68
CA PHE A 85 -7.60 6.57 -2.24
C PHE A 85 -8.77 5.59 -2.11
N PHE A 86 -8.47 4.29 -1.97
CA PHE A 86 -9.50 3.29 -1.77
C PHE A 86 -10.20 3.50 -0.42
N TYR A 87 -11.43 4.00 -0.45
CA TYR A 87 -12.15 4.50 0.72
C TYR A 87 -12.21 3.50 1.88
N THR A 88 -12.46 2.22 1.57
CA THR A 88 -12.69 1.16 2.57
C THR A 88 -11.49 0.90 3.48
N GLY A 89 -10.26 1.21 3.05
CA GLY A 89 -9.06 1.03 3.85
C GLY A 89 -8.27 2.30 4.11
N THR A 90 -8.63 3.45 3.54
CA THR A 90 -7.81 4.67 3.69
C THR A 90 -8.14 5.45 4.95
N PHE A 91 -9.39 5.38 5.43
CA PHE A 91 -9.84 6.18 6.58
C PHE A 91 -9.86 5.41 7.91
N VAL A 92 -10.15 4.11 7.89
CA VAL A 92 -10.38 3.31 9.13
C VAL A 92 -9.76 1.91 9.06
N GLY A 93 -9.58 1.36 7.84
CA GLY A 93 -9.44 -0.08 7.64
C GLY A 93 -8.03 -0.58 7.28
N PRO A 94 -7.77 -1.89 7.45
CA PRO A 94 -6.45 -2.50 7.61
C PRO A 94 -5.48 -2.26 6.44
N GLN A 95 -4.18 -2.42 6.70
CA GLN A 95 -3.18 -2.45 5.64
C GLN A 95 -3.40 -3.64 4.70
N PHE A 96 -3.38 -3.38 3.39
CA PHE A 96 -3.48 -4.40 2.36
C PHE A 96 -2.50 -4.10 1.22
N THR A 97 -2.10 -5.15 0.51
CA THR A 97 -1.11 -5.06 -0.57
C THR A 97 -1.77 -4.81 -1.91
N LEU A 98 -1.01 -4.25 -2.86
CA LEU A 98 -1.51 -4.01 -4.22
C LEU A 98 -1.97 -5.31 -4.90
N VAL A 99 -1.31 -6.44 -4.62
CA VAL A 99 -1.71 -7.74 -5.19
C VAL A 99 -3.13 -8.13 -4.76
N LYS A 100 -3.48 -7.91 -3.49
CA LYS A 100 -4.85 -8.14 -2.99
C LYS A 100 -5.84 -7.14 -3.59
N PHE A 101 -5.41 -5.90 -3.79
CA PHE A 101 -6.24 -4.89 -4.46
C PHE A 101 -6.52 -5.27 -5.92
N ARG A 102 -5.52 -5.74 -6.66
CA ARG A 102 -5.68 -6.26 -8.02
C ARG A 102 -6.64 -7.45 -8.07
N SER A 103 -6.50 -8.41 -7.16
CA SER A 103 -7.40 -9.57 -7.14
C SER A 103 -8.83 -9.19 -6.77
N TYR A 104 -9.00 -8.22 -5.88
CA TYR A 104 -10.31 -7.63 -5.59
C TYR A 104 -10.92 -6.95 -6.80
N MET A 105 -10.18 -6.06 -7.48
CA MET A 105 -10.66 -5.32 -8.65
C MET A 105 -10.97 -6.22 -9.86
N ARG A 106 -10.23 -7.32 -10.02
CA ARG A 106 -10.49 -8.32 -11.08
C ARG A 106 -11.69 -9.22 -10.77
N GLY A 107 -12.15 -9.25 -9.52
CA GLY A 107 -13.22 -10.14 -9.08
C GLY A 107 -12.77 -11.59 -8.90
N ASP A 108 -11.48 -11.84 -8.65
CA ASP A 108 -10.93 -13.20 -8.45
C ASP A 108 -11.58 -13.91 -7.25
N TRP A 109 -12.21 -13.15 -6.35
CA TRP A 109 -12.90 -13.62 -5.15
C TRP A 109 -14.38 -13.97 -5.38
N LEU A 110 -14.90 -13.72 -6.58
CA LEU A 110 -16.28 -14.06 -6.92
C LEU A 110 -16.38 -15.54 -7.35
N ASP A 111 -17.60 -16.07 -7.29
CA ASP A 111 -17.91 -17.38 -7.85
C ASP A 111 -18.07 -17.33 -9.39
N GLU A 112 -18.22 -18.47 -10.07
CA GLU A 112 -18.40 -18.55 -11.54
C GLU A 112 -19.56 -17.67 -12.04
N LYS A 113 -20.58 -17.48 -11.20
CA LYS A 113 -21.74 -16.62 -11.47
C LYS A 113 -21.52 -15.14 -11.11
N ARG A 114 -20.29 -14.74 -10.79
CA ARG A 114 -19.92 -13.41 -10.27
C ARG A 114 -20.66 -13.00 -8.99
N GLN A 115 -21.07 -13.96 -8.19
CA GLN A 115 -21.70 -13.71 -6.89
C GLN A 115 -20.63 -13.78 -5.77
N PRO A 116 -20.83 -13.06 -4.65
CA PRO A 116 -20.04 -13.29 -3.45
C PRO A 116 -20.13 -14.76 -3.07
N ARG A 117 -18.99 -15.42 -2.84
CA ARG A 117 -19.00 -16.81 -2.39
C ARG A 117 -19.76 -16.89 -1.06
N GLU A 118 -20.79 -17.72 -1.02
CA GLU A 118 -21.52 -18.01 0.22
C GLU A 118 -20.55 -18.72 1.17
N SER A 119 -19.96 -17.93 2.06
CA SER A 119 -19.07 -18.33 3.16
C SER A 119 -17.61 -18.65 2.75
N ALA A 120 -16.70 -17.87 3.32
CA ALA A 120 -15.38 -18.33 3.76
C ALA A 120 -15.35 -18.19 5.29
#